data_AF-A0A9Q5NZI1-F1
#
_entry.id   AF-A0A9Q5NZI1-F1
#
_cell.length_a   1.000
_cell.length_b   1.000
_cell.length_c   1.000
_cell.angle_alpha   90.00
_cell.angle_beta   90.00
_cell.angle_gamma   90.00
#
_symmetry.space_group_name_H-M   'P 1'
#
loop_
_entity.id
_entity.type
_entity.pdbx_description
1 polymer ?
#
loop_
_entity_poly.entity_id
_entity_poly.type
_entity_poly.pdbx_seq_one_letter_code
_entity_poly.pdbx_strand_id
1 'polypeptide(L)'
;MFNRNQLKIFFMALMTLDHIDLFVSGETATFFHAITRPVAVFFAYMLVEGFHYTRSKKGYLTRLYLWAGIMYLGNFIINLIVKDPMYQVHNNIFMTLAVGATLLYIIEIIKAKADNTALRIGLTISIIVITFLGSFLTEGGYVVLPFILVTYFTYGKYKARDLSYIALSAAIFLLFDMTPILDSNNAREFWLNFGYNSDWMFVFVIPFLHLYNGKKGSDKPIFKYLFYIYYPAHLWIIALLANYLQLKK
;
A
#
# COMPACT_ATOMS: atom_id res chain seq x y z
N MET A 1 2.93 11.97 -20.98
CA MET A 1 2.64 12.07 -19.53
C MET A 1 1.21 11.64 -19.27
N PHE A 2 0.96 10.92 -18.18
CA PHE A 2 -0.34 10.35 -17.79
C PHE A 2 -1.01 11.15 -16.68
N ASN A 3 -2.34 11.16 -16.65
CA ASN A 3 -3.11 11.72 -15.55
C ASN A 3 -3.37 10.69 -14.44
N ARG A 4 -3.88 11.16 -13.30
CA ARG A 4 -4.11 10.34 -12.11
C ARG A 4 -5.04 9.16 -12.37
N ASN A 5 -6.14 9.37 -13.11
CA ASN A 5 -7.09 8.30 -13.39
C ASN A 5 -6.45 7.20 -14.26
N GLN A 6 -5.64 7.57 -15.25
CA GLN A 6 -4.93 6.61 -16.11
C GLN A 6 -3.96 5.75 -15.29
N LEU A 7 -3.13 6.39 -14.45
CA LEU A 7 -2.19 5.66 -13.60
C LEU A 7 -2.92 4.78 -12.57
N LYS A 8 -4.03 5.26 -11.99
CA LYS A 8 -4.85 4.43 -11.10
C LYS A 8 -5.37 3.17 -11.79
N ILE A 9 -5.89 3.29 -13.02
CA ILE A 9 -6.35 2.13 -13.79
C ILE A 9 -5.20 1.15 -14.04
N PHE A 10 -4.05 1.66 -14.47
CA PHE A 10 -2.87 0.84 -14.69
C PHE A 10 -2.44 0.08 -13.41
N PHE A 11 -2.32 0.77 -12.27
CA PHE A 11 -1.94 0.14 -11.01
C PHE A 11 -3.01 -0.78 -10.43
N MET A 12 -4.30 -0.55 -10.70
CA MET A 12 -5.35 -1.52 -10.37
C MET A 12 -5.19 -2.80 -11.20
N ALA A 13 -4.91 -2.69 -12.50
CA ALA A 13 -4.66 -3.88 -13.32
C ALA A 13 -3.45 -4.68 -12.79
N LEU A 14 -2.35 -4.00 -12.44
CA LEU A 14 -1.19 -4.63 -11.80
C LEU A 14 -1.53 -5.29 -10.46
N MET A 15 -2.38 -4.65 -9.64
CA MET A 15 -2.82 -5.21 -8.36
C MET A 15 -3.46 -6.60 -8.49
N THR A 16 -4.24 -6.84 -9.55
CA THR A 16 -4.81 -8.18 -9.77
C THR A 16 -3.71 -9.21 -10.01
N LEU A 17 -2.63 -8.86 -10.72
CA LEU A 17 -1.53 -9.79 -10.97
C LEU A 17 -0.87 -10.27 -9.68
N ASP A 18 -0.85 -9.44 -8.63
CA ASP A 18 -0.27 -9.77 -7.32
C ASP A 18 -1.06 -10.84 -6.56
N HIS A 19 -2.35 -10.99 -6.87
CA HIS A 19 -3.29 -11.80 -6.09
C HIS A 19 -3.82 -13.02 -6.86
N ILE A 20 -3.31 -13.29 -8.06
CA ILE A 20 -3.66 -14.49 -8.83
C ILE A 20 -2.65 -15.63 -8.62
N ASP A 21 -1.91 -15.61 -7.51
CA ASP A 21 -0.86 -16.58 -7.19
C ASP A 21 -1.35 -18.03 -7.11
N LEU A 22 -2.65 -18.23 -6.84
CA LEU A 22 -3.31 -19.54 -6.85
C LEU A 22 -3.66 -20.05 -8.26
N PHE A 23 -3.65 -19.18 -9.26
CA PHE A 23 -4.06 -19.49 -10.65
C PHE A 23 -2.87 -19.69 -11.60
N VAL A 24 -1.65 -19.41 -11.14
CA VAL A 24 -0.43 -19.46 -11.95
C VAL A 24 0.64 -20.31 -11.27
N SER A 25 1.69 -20.68 -12.00
CA SER A 25 2.82 -21.39 -11.40
C SER A 25 3.50 -20.54 -10.32
N GLY A 26 4.13 -21.18 -9.34
CA GLY A 26 4.86 -20.47 -8.27
C GLY A 26 5.89 -19.48 -8.82
N GLU A 27 6.63 -19.85 -9.87
CA GLU A 27 7.60 -18.96 -10.52
C GLU A 27 6.96 -17.73 -11.17
N THR A 28 5.78 -17.90 -11.78
CA THR A 28 5.02 -16.78 -12.36
C THR A 28 4.46 -15.89 -11.26
N ALA A 29 3.96 -16.46 -10.17
CA ALA A 29 3.50 -15.71 -9.02
C ALA A 29 4.64 -14.89 -8.39
N THR A 30 5.83 -15.47 -8.24
CA THR A 30 7.05 -14.79 -7.78
C THR A 30 7.41 -13.60 -8.68
N PHE A 31 7.33 -13.77 -10.01
CA PHE A 31 7.56 -12.68 -10.95
C PHE A 31 6.52 -11.55 -10.78
N PHE A 32 5.23 -11.91 -10.73
CA PHE A 32 4.16 -10.95 -10.53
C PHE A 32 4.32 -10.20 -9.22
N HIS A 33 4.65 -10.91 -8.13
CA HIS A 33 4.88 -10.28 -6.83
C HIS A 33 5.95 -9.19 -6.89
N ALA A 34 7.08 -9.47 -7.55
CA ALA A 34 8.17 -8.53 -7.70
C ALA A 34 7.79 -7.26 -8.50
N ILE A 35 7.08 -7.42 -9.62
CA ILE A 35 6.72 -6.28 -10.49
C ILE A 35 5.57 -5.42 -9.93
N THR A 36 4.77 -5.95 -9.01
CA THR A 36 3.60 -5.27 -8.42
C THR A 36 3.92 -4.50 -7.15
N ARG A 37 5.12 -4.63 -6.56
CA ARG A 37 5.54 -3.88 -5.35
C ARG A 37 5.29 -2.36 -5.41
N PRO A 38 5.41 -1.69 -6.58
CA PRO A 38 5.05 -0.28 -6.70
C PRO A 38 3.56 0.06 -6.49
N VAL A 39 2.65 -0.91 -6.54
CA VAL A 39 1.18 -0.70 -6.49
C VAL A 39 0.76 -0.02 -5.18
N ALA A 40 1.10 -0.60 -4.04
CA ALA A 40 0.66 -0.08 -2.74
C ALA A 40 1.18 1.35 -2.49
N VAL A 41 2.46 1.58 -2.77
CA VAL A 41 3.10 2.89 -2.60
C VAL A 41 2.61 3.93 -3.61
N PHE A 42 2.17 3.53 -4.81
CA PHE A 42 1.50 4.44 -5.73
C PHE A 42 0.18 4.97 -5.12
N PHE A 43 -0.65 4.08 -4.55
CA PHE A 43 -1.89 4.52 -3.88
C PHE A 43 -1.61 5.33 -2.61
N ALA A 44 -0.52 5.02 -1.89
CA ALA A 44 -0.04 5.84 -0.79
C ALA A 44 0.37 7.26 -1.23
N TYR A 45 1.07 7.40 -2.36
CA TYR A 45 1.38 8.71 -2.93
C TYR A 45 0.10 9.48 -3.29
N MET A 46 -0.85 8.81 -3.95
CA MET A 46 -2.15 9.40 -4.28
C MET A 46 -2.96 9.79 -3.03
N LEU A 47 -2.79 9.06 -1.93
CA LEU A 47 -3.35 9.42 -0.64
C LEU A 47 -2.75 10.70 -0.10
N VAL A 48 -1.42 10.84 -0.12
CA VAL A 48 -0.72 12.05 0.35
C VAL A 48 -1.10 13.26 -0.50
N GLU A 49 -1.11 13.11 -1.83
CA GLU A 49 -1.59 14.14 -2.75
C GLU A 49 -3.04 14.54 -2.42
N GLY A 50 -3.95 13.56 -2.31
CA GLY A 50 -5.34 13.80 -1.94
C GLY A 50 -5.50 14.47 -0.57
N PHE A 51 -4.62 14.15 0.37
CA PHE A 51 -4.57 14.76 1.69
C PHE A 51 -4.21 16.25 1.60
N HIS A 52 -3.28 16.66 0.74
CA HIS A 52 -2.97 18.10 0.55
C HIS A 52 -4.15 18.90 -0.01
N TYR A 53 -4.97 18.29 -0.89
CA TYR A 53 -6.06 19.00 -1.57
C TYR A 53 -7.46 18.83 -0.92
N THR A 54 -7.62 17.94 0.08
CA THR A 54 -8.94 17.73 0.70
C THR A 54 -9.37 18.94 1.53
N ARG A 55 -10.62 19.37 1.36
CA ARG A 55 -11.25 20.43 2.17
C ARG A 55 -11.53 19.99 3.61
N SER A 56 -11.77 18.69 3.82
CA SER A 56 -12.05 18.12 5.14
C SER A 56 -11.15 16.91 5.40
N LYS A 57 -10.18 17.09 6.30
CA LYS A 57 -9.23 16.05 6.73
C LYS A 57 -9.95 14.95 7.50
N LYS A 58 -10.84 15.34 8.44
CA LYS A 58 -11.71 14.42 9.18
C LYS A 58 -12.59 13.61 8.23
N GLY A 59 -13.26 14.26 7.28
CA GLY A 59 -14.09 13.53 6.30
C GLY A 59 -13.27 12.61 5.38
N TYR A 60 -12.01 12.96 5.11
CA TYR A 60 -11.09 12.08 4.39
C TYR A 60 -10.73 10.83 5.21
N LEU A 61 -10.37 11.01 6.47
CA LEU A 61 -10.10 9.91 7.42
C LEU A 61 -11.31 9.01 7.64
N THR A 62 -12.48 9.58 7.89
CA THR A 62 -13.72 8.81 8.10
C THR A 62 -14.00 7.89 6.92
N ARG A 63 -13.79 8.35 5.68
CA ARG A 63 -13.97 7.49 4.51
C ARG A 63 -12.97 6.33 4.48
N LEU A 64 -11.70 6.58 4.81
CA LEU A 64 -10.70 5.51 4.83
C LEU A 64 -11.02 4.46 5.88
N TYR A 65 -11.33 4.87 7.12
CA TYR A 65 -11.72 3.94 8.18
C TYR A 65 -13.03 3.21 7.89
N LEU A 66 -14.00 3.88 7.24
CA LEU A 66 -15.24 3.23 6.81
C LEU A 66 -14.95 2.12 5.79
N TRP A 67 -14.10 2.37 4.81
CA TRP A 67 -13.72 1.33 3.84
C TRP A 67 -12.83 0.24 4.44
N ALA A 68 -12.00 0.56 5.43
CA ALA A 68 -11.27 -0.44 6.21
C ALA A 68 -12.23 -1.36 6.99
N GLY A 69 -13.30 -0.80 7.57
CA GLY A 69 -14.35 -1.56 8.25
C GLY A 69 -15.18 -2.42 7.29
N ILE A 70 -15.56 -1.89 6.12
CA ILE A 70 -16.25 -2.66 5.06
C ILE A 70 -15.35 -3.81 4.61
N MET A 71 -14.06 -3.57 4.38
CA MET A 71 -13.11 -4.61 3.99
C MET A 71 -13.02 -5.70 5.05
N TYR A 72 -12.88 -5.32 6.33
CA TYR A 72 -12.82 -6.27 7.44
C TYR A 72 -14.09 -7.13 7.53
N LEU A 73 -15.27 -6.51 7.47
CA LEU A 73 -16.55 -7.23 7.52
C LEU A 73 -16.74 -8.13 6.30
N GLY A 74 -16.39 -7.66 5.10
CA GLY A 74 -16.48 -8.47 3.89
C GLY A 74 -15.51 -9.65 3.89
N ASN A 75 -14.27 -9.46 4.33
CA ASN A 75 -13.32 -10.56 4.55
C ASN A 75 -13.88 -11.59 5.53
N PHE A 76 -14.45 -11.12 6.65
CA PHE A 76 -15.11 -12.01 7.61
C PHE A 76 -16.21 -12.85 6.95
N ILE A 77 -17.11 -12.23 6.18
CA ILE A 77 -18.20 -12.94 5.48
C ILE A 77 -17.65 -13.93 4.44
N ILE A 78 -16.66 -13.53 3.64
CA ILE A 78 -16.03 -14.41 2.64
C ILE A 78 -15.37 -15.61 3.32
N ASN A 79 -14.66 -15.40 4.43
CA ASN A 79 -13.98 -16.47 5.16
C ASN A 79 -14.96 -17.42 5.91
N LEU A 80 -16.24 -17.04 6.09
CA LEU A 80 -17.28 -17.98 6.52
C LEU A 80 -17.70 -18.94 5.40
N ILE A 81 -17.65 -18.49 4.14
CA ILE A 81 -17.98 -19.28 2.95
C ILE A 81 -16.78 -20.15 2.56
N VAL A 82 -15.61 -19.54 2.56
CA VAL A 82 -14.33 -20.11 2.13
C VAL A 82 -13.62 -20.69 3.35
N LYS A 83 -13.90 -21.97 3.63
CA LYS A 83 -13.38 -22.64 4.84
C LYS A 83 -11.91 -23.06 4.74
N ASP A 84 -11.41 -23.30 3.53
CA ASP A 84 -10.01 -23.66 3.33
C ASP A 84 -9.12 -22.44 3.61
N PRO A 85 -8.18 -22.52 4.57
CA PRO A 85 -7.26 -21.44 4.88
C PRO A 85 -6.47 -20.93 3.67
N MET A 86 -6.23 -21.77 2.65
CA MET A 86 -5.50 -21.41 1.43
C MET A 86 -6.17 -20.28 0.64
N TYR A 87 -7.49 -20.15 0.73
CA TYR A 87 -8.27 -19.20 -0.06
C TYR A 87 -8.80 -18.03 0.80
N GLN A 88 -8.48 -18.00 2.08
CA GLN A 88 -8.97 -16.95 2.98
C GLN A 88 -8.30 -15.61 2.69
N VAL A 89 -9.09 -14.54 2.82
CA VAL A 89 -8.63 -13.16 2.60
C VAL A 89 -8.46 -12.46 3.93
N HIS A 90 -7.26 -11.95 4.19
CA HIS A 90 -6.95 -11.18 5.40
C HIS A 90 -6.45 -9.76 5.10
N ASN A 91 -6.22 -9.44 3.82
CA ASN A 91 -5.71 -8.16 3.35
C ASN A 91 -6.66 -6.99 3.70
N ASN A 92 -6.09 -5.84 4.08
CA ASN A 92 -6.82 -4.61 4.34
C ASN A 92 -5.93 -3.35 4.18
N ILE A 93 -5.58 -3.02 2.93
CA ILE A 93 -4.76 -1.83 2.64
C ILE A 93 -5.42 -0.52 3.10
N PHE A 94 -6.75 -0.46 3.17
CA PHE A 94 -7.46 0.72 3.66
C PHE A 94 -7.12 1.03 5.11
N MET A 95 -6.89 0.01 5.94
CA MET A 95 -6.46 0.20 7.32
C MET A 95 -5.08 0.86 7.37
N THR A 96 -4.12 0.37 6.58
CA THR A 96 -2.78 0.96 6.45
C THR A 96 -2.84 2.41 5.97
N LEU A 97 -3.65 2.68 4.94
CA LEU A 97 -3.86 4.03 4.41
C LEU A 97 -4.56 4.95 5.43
N ALA A 98 -5.51 4.44 6.21
CA ALA A 98 -6.18 5.19 7.26
C ALA A 98 -5.21 5.57 8.39
N VAL A 99 -4.38 4.62 8.84
CA VAL A 99 -3.30 4.87 9.82
C VAL A 99 -2.32 5.90 9.27
N GLY A 100 -1.86 5.75 8.03
CA GLY A 100 -0.98 6.72 7.38
C GLY A 100 -1.58 8.12 7.31
N ALA A 101 -2.85 8.26 6.91
CA ALA A 101 -3.54 9.55 6.92
C ALA A 101 -3.71 10.13 8.34
N THR A 102 -3.87 9.28 9.36
CA THR A 102 -3.93 9.71 10.77
C THR A 102 -2.60 10.30 11.20
N LEU A 103 -1.47 9.69 10.82
CA LEU A 103 -0.13 10.26 11.06
C LEU A 103 -0.01 11.67 10.44
N LEU A 104 -0.45 11.84 9.20
CA LEU A 104 -0.43 13.16 8.54
C LEU A 104 -1.30 14.19 9.26
N TYR A 105 -2.46 13.78 9.75
CA TYR A 105 -3.37 14.65 10.49
C TYR A 105 -2.80 15.07 11.85
N ILE A 106 -2.13 14.16 12.56
CA ILE A 106 -1.41 14.50 13.80
C ILE A 106 -0.31 15.52 13.52
N ILE A 107 0.45 15.36 12.42
CA ILE A 107 1.48 16.33 12.02
C ILE A 107 0.87 17.72 11.75
N GLU A 108 -0.30 17.81 11.10
CA GLU A 108 -0.98 19.09 10.90
C GLU A 108 -1.41 19.73 12.24
N ILE A 109 -1.88 18.94 13.21
CA ILE A 109 -2.22 19.44 14.55
C ILE A 109 -0.98 20.00 15.26
N ILE A 110 0.16 19.29 15.19
CA ILE A 110 1.43 19.76 15.76
C ILE A 110 1.83 21.10 15.15
N LYS A 111 1.78 21.23 13.82
CA LYS A 111 2.12 22.47 13.11
C LYS A 111 1.18 23.63 13.48
N ALA A 112 -0.11 23.35 13.70
CA ALA A 112 -1.10 24.37 14.04
C ALA A 112 -1.05 24.80 15.52
N LYS A 113 -0.54 23.96 16.43
CA LYS A 113 -0.49 24.21 17.87
C LYS A 113 0.95 24.22 18.40
N ALA A 114 1.84 24.89 17.67
CA ALA A 114 3.29 24.85 17.90
C ALA A 114 3.73 25.35 19.29
N ASP A 115 2.92 26.20 19.94
CA ASP A 115 3.27 26.87 21.20
C ASP A 115 3.10 25.98 22.45
N ASN A 116 2.35 24.89 22.37
CA ASN A 116 2.18 23.96 23.49
C ASN A 116 3.20 22.81 23.42
N THR A 117 4.34 22.98 24.11
CA THR A 117 5.46 22.02 24.11
C THR A 117 5.05 20.62 24.59
N ALA A 118 4.24 20.52 25.66
CA ALA A 118 3.82 19.22 26.20
C ALA A 118 2.93 18.47 25.19
N LEU A 119 1.98 19.17 24.57
CA LEU A 119 1.14 18.60 23.50
C LEU A 119 2.00 18.16 22.31
N ARG A 120 2.97 18.97 21.89
CA ARG A 120 3.86 18.65 20.78
C ARG A 120 4.65 17.36 21.05
N ILE A 121 5.24 17.22 22.25
CA ILE A 121 5.98 16.02 22.65
C ILE A 121 5.05 14.81 22.63
N GLY A 122 3.88 14.90 23.27
CA GLY A 122 2.90 13.80 23.31
C GLY A 122 2.47 13.35 21.91
N LEU A 123 2.18 14.28 21.01
CA LEU A 123 1.80 13.97 19.63
C LEU A 123 2.97 13.39 18.82
N THR A 124 4.20 13.86 19.01
CA THR A 124 5.39 13.26 18.36
C THR A 124 5.61 11.81 18.82
N ILE A 125 5.48 11.54 20.12
CA ILE A 125 5.55 10.16 20.65
C ILE A 125 4.45 9.30 20.02
N SER A 126 3.23 9.84 19.89
CA SER A 126 2.13 9.11 19.24
C SER A 126 2.44 8.76 17.78
N ILE A 127 3.12 9.62 17.02
CA ILE A 127 3.55 9.31 15.64
C ILE A 127 4.51 8.13 15.63
N ILE A 128 5.49 8.11 16.53
CA ILE A 128 6.47 7.01 16.62
C ILE A 128 5.76 5.70 16.98
N VAL A 129 4.91 5.71 18.01
CA VAL A 129 4.18 4.52 18.47
C VAL A 129 3.21 4.02 17.40
N ILE A 130 2.42 4.90 16.78
CA ILE A 130 1.47 4.51 15.72
C ILE A 130 2.22 3.98 14.49
N THR A 131 3.35 4.59 14.12
CA THR A 131 4.17 4.09 13.00
C THR A 131 4.72 2.71 13.34
N PHE A 132 5.32 2.53 14.53
CA PHE A 132 5.86 1.25 14.96
C PHE A 132 4.80 0.16 15.00
N LEU A 133 3.70 0.36 15.74
CA LEU A 133 2.61 -0.62 15.82
C LEU A 133 1.96 -0.84 14.46
N GLY A 134 1.72 0.22 13.70
CA GLY A 134 1.14 0.14 12.36
C GLY A 134 2.00 -0.67 11.39
N SER A 135 3.32 -0.62 11.51
CA SER A 135 4.24 -1.40 10.67
C SER A 135 4.04 -2.91 10.80
N PHE A 136 3.65 -3.40 11.99
CA PHE A 136 3.42 -4.83 12.24
C PHE A 136 1.94 -5.22 12.16
N LEU A 137 1.02 -4.32 12.48
CA LEU A 137 -0.41 -4.62 12.61
C LEU A 137 -1.21 -4.34 11.33
N THR A 138 -0.61 -3.69 10.32
CA THR A 138 -1.29 -3.34 9.08
C THR A 138 -0.58 -3.91 7.86
N GLU A 139 -1.34 -4.21 6.82
CA GLU A 139 -0.83 -4.80 5.58
C GLU A 139 0.21 -3.90 4.91
N GLY A 140 1.42 -4.42 4.71
CA GLY A 140 2.53 -3.67 4.13
C GLY A 140 2.95 -2.44 4.94
N GLY A 141 2.55 -2.36 6.22
CA GLY A 141 2.71 -1.15 7.03
C GLY A 141 4.17 -0.67 7.14
N TYR A 142 5.11 -1.61 7.25
CA TYR A 142 6.53 -1.31 7.37
C TYR A 142 7.14 -0.66 6.12
N VAL A 143 6.52 -0.82 4.95
CA VAL A 143 6.87 -0.11 3.71
C VAL A 143 6.03 1.16 3.58
N VAL A 144 4.71 1.02 3.67
CA VAL A 144 3.73 2.05 3.29
C VAL A 144 3.71 3.22 4.27
N LEU A 145 3.82 3.00 5.57
CA LEU A 145 3.77 4.09 6.56
C LEU A 145 5.01 5.00 6.47
N PRO A 146 6.26 4.48 6.46
CA PRO A 146 7.43 5.31 6.19
C PRO A 146 7.35 6.00 4.83
N PHE A 147 6.88 5.30 3.79
CA PHE A 147 6.68 5.89 2.47
C PHE A 147 5.73 7.09 2.51
N ILE A 148 4.58 7.00 3.21
CA ILE A 148 3.62 8.10 3.39
C ILE A 148 4.28 9.31 4.06
N LEU A 149 5.03 9.08 5.15
CA LEU A 149 5.73 10.14 5.88
C LEU A 149 6.78 10.82 5.00
N VAL A 150 7.65 10.04 4.35
CA VAL A 150 8.66 10.54 3.40
C VAL A 150 7.99 11.38 2.32
N THR A 151 6.92 10.87 1.71
CA THR A 151 6.18 11.57 0.65
C THR A 151 5.61 12.90 1.13
N TYR A 152 5.04 12.94 2.34
CA TYR A 152 4.47 14.17 2.90
C TYR A 152 5.53 15.24 3.16
N PHE A 153 6.69 14.86 3.72
CA PHE A 153 7.77 15.81 4.00
C PHE A 153 8.54 16.26 2.75
N THR A 154 8.57 15.43 1.71
CA THR A 154 9.22 15.73 0.43
C THR A 154 8.25 16.18 -0.66
N TYR A 155 6.98 16.42 -0.33
CA TYR A 155 5.95 16.78 -1.30
C TYR A 155 6.34 18.05 -2.08
N GLY A 156 6.26 17.99 -3.41
CA GLY A 156 6.70 19.06 -4.32
C GLY A 156 8.21 19.13 -4.59
N LYS A 157 9.04 18.34 -3.89
CA LYS A 157 10.51 18.30 -4.06
C LYS A 157 10.95 16.97 -4.67
N TYR A 158 10.75 16.78 -5.97
CA TYR A 158 10.93 15.48 -6.63
C TYR A 158 12.32 14.86 -6.40
N LYS A 159 13.41 15.63 -6.45
CA LYS A 159 14.77 15.11 -6.19
C LYS A 159 14.93 14.56 -4.76
N ALA A 160 14.42 15.29 -3.77
CA ALA A 160 14.47 14.86 -2.37
C ALA A 160 13.59 13.64 -2.14
N ARG A 161 12.38 13.62 -2.73
CA ARG A 161 11.46 12.47 -2.70
C ARG A 161 12.14 11.22 -3.24
N ASP A 162 12.70 11.30 -4.45
CA ASP A 162 13.29 10.14 -5.13
C ASP A 162 14.51 9.61 -4.37
N LEU A 163 15.38 10.50 -3.88
CA LEU A 163 16.51 10.10 -3.04
C LEU A 163 16.05 9.43 -1.75
N SER A 164 15.02 9.97 -1.09
CA SER A 164 14.46 9.36 0.11
C SER A 164 13.79 8.00 -0.15
N TYR A 165 13.14 7.82 -1.30
CA TYR A 165 12.59 6.50 -1.69
C TYR A 165 13.69 5.49 -1.97
N ILE A 166 14.77 5.89 -2.65
CA ILE A 166 15.94 5.02 -2.88
C ILE A 166 16.60 4.64 -1.55
N ALA A 167 16.78 5.60 -0.65
CA ALA A 167 17.35 5.34 0.68
C ALA A 167 16.46 4.40 1.51
N LEU A 168 15.14 4.61 1.50
CA LEU A 168 14.18 3.73 2.18
C LEU A 168 14.19 2.32 1.56
N SER A 169 14.23 2.22 0.24
CA SER A 169 14.33 0.95 -0.48
C SER A 169 15.59 0.18 -0.13
N ALA A 170 16.76 0.84 -0.12
CA ALA A 170 18.01 0.23 0.31
C ALA A 170 17.94 -0.21 1.78
N ALA A 171 17.36 0.59 2.68
CA ALA A 171 17.20 0.21 4.07
C ALA A 171 16.30 -1.03 4.23
N ILE A 172 15.17 -1.09 3.51
CA ILE A 172 14.28 -2.26 3.55
C ILE A 172 14.98 -3.50 3.00
N PHE A 173 15.70 -3.36 1.88
CA PHE A 173 16.47 -4.45 1.31
C PHE A 173 17.49 -5.01 2.30
N LEU A 174 18.31 -4.16 2.90
CA LEU A 174 19.36 -4.57 3.82
C LEU A 174 18.83 -5.17 5.13
N LEU A 175 17.71 -4.67 5.65
CA LEU A 175 17.18 -5.06 6.96
C LEU A 175 16.24 -6.27 6.91
N PHE A 176 15.50 -6.47 5.82
CA PHE A 176 14.43 -7.46 5.75
C PHE A 176 14.58 -8.47 4.62
N ASP A 177 15.06 -8.03 3.44
CA ASP A 177 14.97 -8.85 2.23
C ASP A 177 16.29 -9.53 1.82
N MET A 178 17.43 -8.98 2.22
CA MET A 178 18.75 -9.40 1.73
C MET A 178 19.16 -10.80 2.24
N THR A 179 18.91 -11.12 3.50
CA THR A 179 19.44 -12.36 4.11
C THR A 179 18.86 -13.62 3.46
N PRO A 180 17.54 -13.78 3.24
CA PRO A 180 17.02 -15.00 2.60
C PRO A 180 17.47 -15.13 1.15
N ILE A 181 17.67 -14.00 0.45
CA ILE A 181 18.16 -14.00 -0.94
C ILE A 181 19.58 -14.53 -1.00
N LEU A 182 20.47 -14.07 -0.11
CA LEU A 182 21.88 -14.49 -0.09
C LEU A 182 22.09 -15.92 0.41
N ASP A 183 21.20 -16.41 1.28
CA ASP A 183 21.26 -17.78 1.81
C ASP A 183 20.73 -18.85 0.83
N SER A 184 20.42 -18.45 -0.41
CA SER A 184 19.87 -19.36 -1.43
C SER A 184 20.92 -20.34 -1.97
N ASN A 185 20.60 -21.63 -2.02
CA ASN A 185 21.58 -22.68 -2.38
C ASN A 185 21.61 -23.01 -3.88
N ASN A 186 20.60 -22.56 -4.63
CA ASN A 186 20.49 -22.81 -6.06
C ASN A 186 19.69 -21.68 -6.74
N ALA A 187 19.70 -21.67 -8.08
CA ALA A 187 19.04 -20.63 -8.87
C ALA A 187 17.52 -20.54 -8.64
N ARG A 188 16.85 -21.69 -8.36
CA ARG A 188 15.41 -21.72 -8.11
C ARG A 188 15.08 -21.11 -6.75
N GLU A 189 15.81 -21.50 -5.70
CA GLU A 189 15.68 -20.90 -4.37
C GLU A 189 15.95 -19.40 -4.41
N PHE A 190 17.01 -18.99 -5.13
CA PHE A 190 17.31 -17.57 -5.33
C PHE A 190 16.14 -16.84 -5.96
N TRP A 191 15.54 -17.39 -7.03
CA TRP A 191 14.40 -16.77 -7.69
C TRP A 191 13.19 -16.63 -6.76
N LEU A 192 12.83 -17.70 -6.05
CA LEU A 192 11.70 -17.72 -5.12
C LEU A 192 11.92 -16.73 -3.96
N ASN A 193 13.11 -16.73 -3.36
CA ASN A 193 13.47 -15.81 -2.28
C ASN A 193 13.54 -14.37 -2.78
N PHE A 194 14.04 -14.12 -3.98
CA PHE A 194 14.11 -12.79 -4.57
C PHE A 194 12.73 -12.19 -4.79
N GLY A 195 11.79 -12.96 -5.36
CA GLY A 195 10.44 -12.44 -5.59
C GLY A 195 9.60 -12.39 -4.31
N TYR A 196 9.74 -13.33 -3.38
CA TYR A 196 9.03 -13.28 -2.09
C TYR A 196 9.51 -12.09 -1.23
N ASN A 197 10.83 -11.87 -1.18
CA ASN A 197 11.45 -10.76 -0.45
C ASN A 197 11.72 -9.58 -1.39
N SER A 198 10.68 -9.12 -2.08
CA SER A 198 10.80 -8.06 -3.09
C SER A 198 10.33 -6.70 -2.59
N ASP A 199 9.97 -6.53 -1.33
CA ASP A 199 9.28 -5.31 -0.88
C ASP A 199 10.08 -4.02 -1.09
N TRP A 200 11.42 -4.09 -1.06
CA TRP A 200 12.31 -2.99 -1.49
C TRP A 200 12.03 -2.47 -2.91
N MET A 201 11.51 -3.31 -3.82
CA MET A 201 11.19 -2.97 -5.21
C MET A 201 10.04 -1.97 -5.35
N PHE A 202 9.39 -1.56 -4.25
CA PHE A 202 8.45 -0.43 -4.25
C PHE A 202 9.05 0.83 -4.93
N VAL A 203 10.38 0.98 -4.89
CA VAL A 203 11.13 2.09 -5.49
C VAL A 203 10.87 2.27 -6.99
N PHE A 204 10.47 1.20 -7.70
CA PHE A 204 10.10 1.28 -9.11
C PHE A 204 8.80 2.07 -9.37
N VAL A 205 8.15 2.60 -8.32
CA VAL A 205 7.13 3.64 -8.46
C VAL A 205 7.68 4.94 -9.05
N ILE A 206 8.99 5.24 -8.87
CA ILE A 206 9.62 6.50 -9.29
C ILE A 206 9.39 6.82 -10.78
N PRO A 207 9.71 5.92 -11.75
CA PRO A 207 9.43 6.16 -13.16
C PRO A 207 7.97 6.56 -13.44
N PHE A 208 7.00 5.89 -12.80
CA PHE A 208 5.58 6.21 -12.98
C PHE A 208 5.19 7.57 -12.40
N LEU A 209 5.80 7.98 -11.29
CA LEU A 209 5.61 9.32 -10.72
C LEU A 209 6.22 10.42 -11.59
N HIS A 210 7.29 10.14 -12.36
CA HIS A 210 7.82 11.09 -13.35
C HIS A 210 6.96 11.19 -14.61
N LEU A 211 6.25 10.11 -14.95
CA LEU A 211 5.27 10.13 -16.04
C LEU A 211 3.96 10.82 -15.65
N TYR A 212 3.71 11.04 -14.35
CA TYR A 212 2.50 11.67 -13.85
C TYR A 212 2.51 13.20 -14.05
N ASN A 213 1.46 13.73 -14.69
CA ASN A 213 1.34 15.17 -14.99
C ASN A 213 0.66 16.02 -13.89
N GLY A 214 0.38 15.47 -12.72
CA GLY A 214 -0.29 16.19 -11.63
C GLY A 214 -1.78 16.49 -11.84
N LYS A 215 -2.37 16.08 -12.98
CA LYS A 215 -3.79 16.32 -13.27
C LYS A 215 -4.65 15.17 -12.80
N LYS A 216 -5.80 15.49 -12.21
CA LYS A 216 -6.81 14.53 -11.75
C LYS A 216 -7.35 13.63 -12.87
N GLY A 217 -7.45 14.14 -14.10
CA GLY A 217 -8.20 13.49 -15.17
C GLY A 217 -9.70 13.77 -15.05
N SER A 218 -10.54 12.80 -15.38
CA SER A 218 -12.01 12.92 -15.31
C SER A 218 -12.53 13.09 -13.89
N ASP A 219 -13.47 14.03 -13.71
CA ASP A 219 -14.16 14.31 -12.45
C ASP A 219 -15.39 13.45 -12.19
N LYS A 220 -15.71 12.51 -13.09
CA LYS A 220 -16.88 11.64 -12.94
C LYS A 220 -16.83 10.88 -11.60
N PRO A 221 -17.96 10.74 -10.88
CA PRO A 221 -18.01 10.05 -9.58
C PRO A 221 -17.42 8.64 -9.60
N ILE A 222 -17.53 7.94 -10.73
CA ILE A 222 -16.96 6.60 -10.91
C ILE A 222 -15.46 6.55 -10.55
N PHE A 223 -14.65 7.51 -11.01
CA PHE A 223 -13.21 7.53 -10.75
C PHE A 223 -12.86 7.85 -9.29
N LYS A 224 -13.82 8.39 -8.53
CA LYS A 224 -13.66 8.62 -7.09
C LYS A 224 -13.81 7.33 -6.30
N TYR A 225 -14.80 6.50 -6.65
CA TYR A 225 -15.13 5.27 -5.92
C TYR A 225 -14.55 3.99 -6.53
N LEU A 226 -14.02 4.06 -7.75
CA LEU A 226 -13.50 2.91 -8.48
C LEU A 226 -12.50 2.11 -7.66
N PHE A 227 -11.45 2.75 -7.14
CA PHE A 227 -10.46 2.07 -6.29
C PHE A 227 -11.08 1.50 -5.00
N TYR A 228 -11.98 2.26 -4.37
CA TYR A 228 -12.61 1.85 -3.12
C TYR A 228 -13.43 0.57 -3.26
N ILE A 229 -14.11 0.40 -4.39
CA ILE A 229 -14.91 -0.79 -4.69
C ILE A 229 -14.04 -1.91 -5.27
N TYR A 230 -13.09 -1.56 -6.14
CA TYR A 230 -12.25 -2.51 -6.83
C TYR A 230 -11.37 -3.32 -5.88
N TYR A 231 -10.70 -2.66 -4.92
CA TYR A 231 -9.80 -3.32 -3.98
C TYR A 231 -10.48 -4.47 -3.20
N PRO A 232 -11.62 -4.27 -2.51
CA PRO A 232 -12.28 -5.38 -1.84
C PRO A 232 -12.83 -6.41 -2.84
N ALA A 233 -13.45 -5.94 -3.93
CA ALA A 233 -14.13 -6.82 -4.87
C ALA A 233 -13.18 -7.81 -5.57
N HIS A 234 -12.00 -7.38 -6.02
CA HIS A 234 -11.10 -8.28 -6.74
C HIS A 234 -10.57 -9.41 -5.82
N LEU A 235 -10.22 -9.10 -4.56
CA LEU A 235 -9.79 -10.10 -3.58
C LEU A 235 -10.90 -11.11 -3.27
N TRP A 236 -12.12 -10.62 -3.03
CA TRP A 236 -13.26 -11.50 -2.74
C TRP A 236 -13.63 -12.38 -3.93
N ILE A 237 -13.61 -11.83 -5.15
CA ILE A 237 -13.86 -12.60 -6.38
C ILE A 237 -12.80 -13.68 -6.57
N ILE A 238 -11.52 -13.33 -6.43
CA ILE A 238 -10.40 -14.28 -6.55
C ILE A 238 -10.55 -15.43 -5.54
N ALA A 239 -10.82 -15.11 -4.26
CA ALA A 239 -11.01 -16.11 -3.22
C ALA A 239 -12.19 -17.05 -3.50
N LEU A 240 -13.34 -16.51 -3.90
CA LEU A 240 -14.51 -17.31 -4.25
C LEU A 240 -14.28 -18.20 -5.48
N LEU A 241 -13.60 -17.67 -6.50
CA LEU A 241 -13.24 -18.45 -7.69
C LEU A 241 -12.26 -19.57 -7.37
N ALA A 242 -11.21 -19.28 -6.58
CA ALA A 242 -10.24 -20.29 -6.15
C ALA A 242 -10.91 -21.41 -5.34
N ASN A 243 -11.80 -21.05 -4.42
CA ASN A 243 -12.60 -22.00 -3.65
C ASN A 243 -13.55 -22.82 -4.52
N TYR A 244 -14.23 -22.20 -5.48
CA TYR A 244 -15.15 -22.89 -6.40
C TYR A 244 -14.41 -23.91 -7.29
N LEU A 245 -13.24 -23.54 -7.80
CA LEU A 245 -12.41 -24.39 -8.65
C LEU A 245 -11.60 -25.43 -7.87
N GLN A 246 -11.61 -25.38 -6.53
CA GLN A 246 -10.83 -26.26 -5.65
C GLN A 246 -9.34 -26.33 -6.04
N LEU A 247 -8.74 -25.17 -6.37
CA LEU A 247 -7.36 -25.08 -6.82
C LEU A 247 -6.39 -25.58 -5.73
N LYS A 248 -5.62 -26.63 -6.00
CA LYS A 248 -4.59 -27.12 -5.10
C LYS A 248 -3.23 -26.58 -5.56
N LYS A 249 -2.46 -26.00 -4.65
CA LYS A 249 -1.03 -25.68 -4.86
C LYS A 249 -0.17 -26.91 -4.59
#